data_AF-A0A1V1TPZ6-F1
#
_entry.id   AF-A0A1V1TPZ6-F1
#
_cell.length_a   1.000
_cell.length_b   1.000
_cell.length_c   1.000
_cell.angle_alpha   90.00
_cell.angle_beta   90.00
_cell.angle_gamma   90.00
#
_symmetry.space_group_name_H-M   'P 1'
#
loop_
_entity.id
_entity.type
_entity.pdbx_description
1 polymer ?
#
loop_
_entity_poly.entity_id
_entity_poly.type
_entity_poly.pdbx_seq_one_letter_code
_entity_poly.pdbx_strand_id
1 'polypeptide(L)'
;MDWWHWIGFTIGFRYFPWACRWWFSRETTGRLDLTDQECFDRFQQECSKAKAKAHPKDIPALGDTDLIRWIVRNHREAYRQGFDAGFILDGKLISSDFGFRLEDIRQDLPIRLWYGKDDTSAPQSHGEGIAARLGPNARLRIEDETHGSITWNWRVRALEDLVEVM
;
A
#
# COMPACT_ATOMS: atom_id res chain seq x y z
N MET A 1 -8.79 9.32 4.75
CA MET A 1 -8.81 8.12 5.60
C MET A 1 -10.14 8.06 6.33
N ASP A 2 -10.89 6.97 6.15
CA ASP A 2 -12.14 6.77 6.90
C ASP A 2 -11.87 6.29 8.36
N TRP A 3 -12.92 6.31 9.16
CA TRP A 3 -12.87 5.98 10.59
C TRP A 3 -12.42 4.53 10.87
N TRP A 4 -12.76 3.58 9.99
CA TRP A 4 -12.41 2.17 10.15
C TRP A 4 -10.93 1.94 9.92
N HIS A 5 -10.36 2.54 8.88
CA HIS A 5 -8.92 2.52 8.64
C HIS A 5 -8.18 3.17 9.81
N TRP A 6 -8.65 4.31 10.31
CA TRP A 6 -8.00 5.00 11.43
C TRP A 6 -7.95 4.12 12.68
N ILE A 7 -9.05 3.45 13.04
CA ILE A 7 -9.08 2.49 14.16
C ILE A 7 -8.13 1.33 13.91
N GLY A 8 -8.15 0.75 12.70
CA GLY A 8 -7.31 -0.40 12.35
C GLY A 8 -5.82 -0.12 12.52
N PHE A 9 -5.34 1.02 12.01
CA PHE A 9 -3.93 1.39 12.06
C PHE A 9 -3.48 2.04 13.37
N THR A 10 -4.37 2.75 14.09
CA THR A 10 -3.99 3.41 15.35
C THR A 10 -4.07 2.45 16.55
N ILE A 11 -5.05 1.55 16.52
CA ILE A 11 -5.39 0.69 17.67
C ILE A 11 -5.27 -0.79 17.31
N GLY A 12 -5.86 -1.20 16.18
CA GLY A 12 -6.02 -2.60 15.78
C GLY A 12 -4.70 -3.38 15.75
N PHE A 13 -3.82 -3.06 14.82
CA PHE A 13 -2.56 -3.81 14.67
C PHE A 13 -1.67 -3.77 15.92
N ARG A 14 -1.68 -2.66 16.65
CA ARG A 14 -0.83 -2.46 17.82
C ARG A 14 -1.29 -3.25 19.04
N TYR A 15 -2.59 -3.21 19.35
CA TYR A 15 -3.13 -3.75 20.60
C TYR A 15 -3.98 -5.01 20.41
N PHE A 16 -4.53 -5.22 19.23
CA PHE A 16 -5.42 -6.35 18.90
C PHE A 16 -4.99 -7.07 17.61
N PRO A 17 -3.71 -7.49 17.47
CA PRO A 17 -3.20 -8.10 16.24
C PRO A 17 -3.94 -9.39 15.84
N TRP A 18 -4.48 -10.13 16.81
CA TRP A 18 -5.31 -11.32 16.57
C TRP A 18 -6.65 -10.98 15.89
N ALA A 19 -7.24 -9.81 16.19
CA ALA A 19 -8.48 -9.36 15.58
C ALA A 19 -8.24 -8.95 14.13
N CYS A 20 -7.14 -8.23 13.87
CA CYS A 20 -6.67 -7.92 12.52
C CYS A 20 -6.40 -9.21 11.73
N ARG A 21 -5.67 -10.17 12.31
CA ARG A 21 -5.44 -11.48 11.70
C ARG A 21 -6.74 -12.14 11.29
N TRP A 22 -7.69 -12.24 12.22
CA TRP A 22 -8.98 -12.87 11.95
C TRP A 22 -9.72 -12.14 10.81
N TRP A 23 -9.75 -10.80 10.82
CA TRP A 23 -10.39 -10.02 9.77
C TRP A 23 -9.75 -10.28 8.39
N PHE A 24 -8.44 -10.08 8.28
CA PHE A 24 -7.73 -10.21 7.00
C PHE A 24 -7.67 -11.66 6.51
N SER A 25 -7.77 -12.66 7.39
CA SER A 25 -7.91 -14.06 6.98
C SER A 25 -9.20 -14.39 6.22
N ARG A 26 -10.16 -13.45 6.20
CA ARG A 26 -11.43 -13.59 5.47
C ARG A 26 -11.43 -12.91 4.11
N GLU A 27 -10.51 -11.96 3.89
CA GLU A 27 -10.32 -11.25 2.63
C GLU A 27 -9.74 -12.20 1.57
N THR A 28 -10.13 -12.04 0.30
CA THR A 28 -9.70 -12.93 -0.78
C THR A 28 -8.18 -13.12 -0.83
N THR A 29 -7.40 -12.04 -0.66
CA THR A 29 -5.94 -12.12 -0.67
C THR A 29 -5.32 -12.73 0.59
N GLY A 30 -6.05 -12.80 1.70
CA GLY A 30 -5.63 -13.44 2.95
C GLY A 30 -6.10 -14.90 3.08
N ARG A 31 -6.87 -15.43 2.12
CA ARG A 31 -7.36 -16.80 2.15
C ARG A 31 -6.29 -17.79 1.66
N LEU A 32 -5.47 -18.27 2.61
CA LEU A 32 -4.33 -19.17 2.33
C LEU A 32 -4.75 -20.57 1.85
N ASP A 33 -6.01 -20.94 2.04
CA ASP A 33 -6.62 -22.17 1.55
C ASP A 33 -6.95 -22.14 0.05
N LEU A 34 -6.99 -20.95 -0.57
CA LEU A 34 -7.25 -20.81 -2.00
C LEU A 34 -5.97 -21.04 -2.81
N THR A 35 -6.15 -21.63 -3.98
CA THR A 35 -5.14 -21.60 -5.05
C THR A 35 -5.01 -20.20 -5.63
N ASP A 36 -3.87 -19.92 -6.28
CA ASP A 36 -3.64 -18.64 -6.95
C ASP A 36 -4.71 -18.35 -8.02
N GLN A 37 -5.21 -19.38 -8.72
CA GLN A 37 -6.28 -19.22 -9.72
C GLN A 37 -7.63 -18.88 -9.06
N GLU A 38 -8.01 -19.54 -7.96
CA GLU A 38 -9.25 -19.20 -7.24
C GLU A 38 -9.19 -17.81 -6.63
N CYS A 39 -8.02 -17.41 -6.11
CA CYS A 39 -7.78 -16.05 -5.63
C CYS A 39 -7.91 -15.03 -6.75
N PHE A 40 -7.30 -15.31 -7.92
CA PHE A 40 -7.41 -14.48 -9.12
C PHE A 40 -8.88 -14.31 -9.56
N ASP A 41 -9.63 -15.39 -9.70
CA ASP A 41 -11.01 -15.36 -10.18
C ASP A 41 -11.92 -14.57 -9.23
N ARG A 42 -11.74 -14.74 -7.91
CA ARG A 42 -12.49 -13.99 -6.90
C ARG A 42 -12.13 -12.51 -6.91
N PHE A 43 -10.84 -12.19 -6.94
CA PHE A 43 -10.38 -10.81 -6.94
C PHE A 43 -10.80 -10.08 -8.23
N GLN A 44 -10.82 -10.78 -9.37
CA GLN A 44 -11.35 -10.23 -10.62
C GLN A 44 -12.84 -9.87 -10.52
N GLN A 45 -13.64 -10.70 -9.84
CA GLN A 45 -15.05 -10.39 -9.58
C GLN A 45 -15.20 -9.20 -8.63
N GLU A 46 -14.38 -9.12 -7.58
CA GLU A 46 -14.35 -8.00 -6.63
C GLU A 46 -13.99 -6.69 -7.32
N CYS A 47 -12.91 -6.66 -8.12
CA CYS A 47 -12.53 -5.51 -8.94
C CYS A 47 -13.65 -5.10 -9.89
N SER A 48 -14.29 -6.07 -10.56
CA SER A 48 -15.40 -5.79 -11.47
C SER A 48 -16.59 -5.13 -10.77
N LYS A 49 -16.93 -5.56 -9.55
CA LYS A 49 -17.97 -4.93 -8.72
C LYS A 49 -17.54 -3.55 -8.22
N ALA A 50 -16.28 -3.40 -7.84
CA ALA A 50 -15.73 -2.15 -7.30
C ALA A 50 -15.75 -1.01 -8.33
N LYS A 51 -15.57 -1.31 -9.62
CA LYS A 51 -15.61 -0.31 -10.71
C LYS A 51 -16.82 0.61 -10.67
N ALA A 52 -17.99 0.12 -10.25
CA ALA A 52 -19.22 0.92 -10.20
C ALA A 52 -19.16 2.10 -9.21
N LYS A 53 -18.26 2.04 -8.21
CA LYS A 53 -18.08 3.07 -7.17
C LYS A 53 -16.65 3.63 -7.15
N ALA A 54 -15.79 3.17 -8.06
CA ALA A 54 -14.39 3.55 -8.08
C ALA A 54 -14.21 4.95 -8.66
N HIS A 55 -13.11 5.60 -8.26
CA HIS A 55 -12.68 6.82 -8.90
C HIS A 55 -12.36 6.55 -10.40
N PRO A 56 -12.64 7.47 -11.33
CA PRO A 56 -12.39 7.24 -12.75
C PRO A 56 -10.96 6.82 -13.09
N LYS A 57 -9.97 7.29 -12.33
CA LYS A 57 -8.54 6.93 -12.50
C LYS A 57 -8.22 5.48 -12.13
N ASP A 58 -9.02 4.85 -11.26
CA ASP A 58 -8.84 3.46 -10.85
C ASP A 58 -9.53 2.46 -11.79
N ILE A 59 -10.55 2.90 -12.55
CA ILE A 59 -11.34 2.01 -13.41
C ILE A 59 -10.48 1.22 -14.41
N PRO A 60 -9.49 1.83 -15.11
CA PRO A 60 -8.61 1.09 -16.02
C PRO A 60 -7.80 0.03 -15.27
N ALA A 61 -7.19 0.39 -14.14
CA ALA A 61 -6.39 -0.50 -13.31
C ALA A 61 -7.22 -1.68 -12.79
N LEU A 62 -8.44 -1.44 -12.30
CA LEU A 62 -9.37 -2.49 -11.86
C LEU A 62 -9.81 -3.44 -13.00
N GLY A 63 -9.64 -3.05 -14.25
CA GLY A 63 -9.88 -3.91 -15.42
C GLY A 63 -8.65 -4.65 -15.92
N ASP A 64 -7.47 -4.30 -15.42
CA ASP A 64 -6.21 -4.85 -15.87
C ASP A 64 -5.94 -6.20 -15.18
N THR A 65 -5.93 -7.27 -15.97
CA THR A 65 -5.64 -8.60 -15.45
C THR A 65 -4.21 -8.73 -14.91
N ASP A 66 -3.27 -7.93 -15.40
CA ASP A 66 -1.89 -7.98 -14.92
C ASP A 66 -1.76 -7.39 -13.52
N LEU A 67 -2.56 -6.37 -13.19
CA LEU A 67 -2.66 -5.87 -11.81
C LEU A 67 -3.15 -6.99 -10.88
N ILE A 68 -4.19 -7.71 -11.29
CA ILE A 68 -4.76 -8.78 -10.48
C ILE A 68 -3.73 -9.90 -10.27
N ARG A 69 -3.03 -10.33 -11.33
CA ARG A 69 -1.95 -11.33 -11.20
C ARG A 69 -0.85 -10.85 -10.27
N TRP A 70 -0.46 -9.57 -10.40
CA TRP A 70 0.55 -8.97 -9.53
C TRP A 70 0.11 -8.96 -8.06
N ILE A 71 -1.14 -8.57 -7.77
CA ILE A 71 -1.71 -8.58 -6.42
C ILE A 71 -1.70 -9.99 -5.83
N VAL A 72 -2.19 -10.99 -6.57
CA VAL A 72 -2.25 -12.38 -6.09
C VAL A 72 -0.85 -12.88 -5.74
N ARG A 73 0.13 -12.67 -6.64
CA ARG A 73 1.51 -13.10 -6.42
C ARG A 73 2.15 -12.38 -5.23
N ASN A 74 1.94 -11.07 -5.11
CA ASN A 74 2.53 -10.27 -4.03
C ASN A 74 1.97 -10.70 -2.66
N HIS A 75 0.66 -10.92 -2.57
CA HIS A 75 0.05 -11.39 -1.32
C HIS A 75 0.50 -12.81 -0.96
N ARG A 76 0.66 -13.71 -1.95
CA ARG A 76 1.18 -15.05 -1.70
C ARG A 76 2.56 -15.00 -1.04
N GLU A 77 3.43 -14.09 -1.48
CA GLU A 77 4.73 -13.89 -0.85
C GLU A 77 4.61 -13.22 0.54
N ALA A 78 3.77 -12.21 0.69
CA ALA A 78 3.53 -11.53 1.97
C ALA A 78 3.07 -12.49 3.08
N TYR A 79 2.32 -13.52 2.73
CA TYR A 79 1.86 -14.57 3.65
C TYR A 79 2.72 -15.85 3.64
N ARG A 80 3.85 -15.88 2.93
CA ARG A 80 4.68 -17.10 2.81
C ARG A 80 5.18 -17.60 4.18
N GLN A 81 5.38 -16.69 5.13
CA GLN A 81 5.80 -17.00 6.51
C GLN A 81 4.60 -17.16 7.46
N GLY A 82 3.37 -17.21 6.92
CA GLY A 82 2.14 -17.16 7.68
C GLY A 82 1.73 -15.74 8.08
N PHE A 83 0.55 -15.63 8.68
CA PHE A 83 -0.03 -14.34 9.08
C PHE A 83 0.78 -13.62 10.18
N ASP A 84 1.20 -14.33 11.23
CA ASP A 84 1.79 -13.70 12.41
C ASP A 84 3.19 -13.15 12.14
N ALA A 85 4.03 -13.93 11.45
CA ALA A 85 5.42 -13.57 11.19
C ALA A 85 5.62 -12.65 9.96
N GLY A 86 4.60 -12.50 9.12
CA GLY A 86 4.59 -11.59 7.98
C GLY A 86 3.65 -10.41 8.23
N PHE A 87 2.52 -10.41 7.53
CA PHE A 87 1.56 -9.31 7.48
C PHE A 87 1.19 -8.67 8.84
N ILE A 88 0.97 -9.47 9.89
CA ILE A 88 0.58 -8.92 11.21
C ILE A 88 1.75 -8.27 11.93
N LEU A 89 2.96 -8.83 11.79
CA LEU A 89 4.17 -8.20 12.30
C LEU A 89 4.40 -6.86 11.60
N ASP A 90 4.34 -6.82 10.27
CA ASP A 90 4.51 -5.60 9.48
C ASP A 90 3.50 -4.54 9.91
N GLY A 91 2.21 -4.90 9.99
CA GLY A 91 1.16 -4.01 10.46
C GLY A 91 1.42 -3.48 11.87
N LYS A 92 1.90 -4.31 12.80
CA LYS A 92 2.26 -3.87 14.15
C LYS A 92 3.44 -2.90 14.15
N LEU A 93 4.48 -3.18 13.35
CA LEU A 93 5.68 -2.35 13.28
C LEU A 93 5.37 -0.96 12.70
N ILE A 94 4.63 -0.88 11.59
CA ILE A 94 4.27 0.41 10.97
C ILE A 94 3.29 1.24 11.81
N SER A 95 2.56 0.60 12.71
CA SER A 95 1.64 1.22 13.68
C SER A 95 2.28 1.50 15.04
N SER A 96 3.59 1.28 15.16
CA SER A 96 4.37 1.54 16.37
C SER A 96 5.38 2.67 16.14
N ASP A 97 6.00 3.12 17.23
CA ASP A 97 7.12 4.05 17.13
C ASP A 97 8.29 3.35 16.42
N PHE A 98 8.84 3.99 15.38
CA PHE A 98 9.96 3.46 14.60
C PHE A 98 11.30 3.49 15.36
N GLY A 99 11.38 4.25 16.46
CA GLY A 99 12.60 4.41 17.25
C GLY A 99 13.63 5.38 16.64
N PHE A 100 13.26 6.07 15.56
CA PHE A 100 14.06 7.13 14.94
C PHE A 100 13.14 8.19 14.33
N ARG A 101 13.66 9.39 14.12
CA ARG A 101 12.97 10.50 13.46
C ARG A 101 13.35 10.56 11.99
N LEU A 102 12.49 11.14 11.16
CA LEU A 102 12.80 11.31 9.73
C LEU A 102 14.10 12.07 9.49
N GLU A 103 14.41 13.03 10.34
CA GLU A 103 15.60 13.86 10.30
C GLU A 103 16.89 13.08 10.64
N ASP A 104 16.77 11.87 11.18
CA ASP A 104 17.91 11.01 11.49
C ASP A 104 18.36 10.20 10.26
N ILE A 105 17.61 10.25 9.14
CA ILE A 105 18.02 9.66 7.86
C ILE A 105 19.20 10.46 7.28
N ARG A 106 20.23 9.75 6.81
CA ARG A 106 21.47 10.35 6.27
C ARG A 106 21.17 11.39 5.17
N GLN A 107 21.91 12.51 5.22
CA GLN A 107 21.62 13.66 4.35
C GLN A 107 22.02 13.49 2.89
N ASP A 108 22.83 12.49 2.60
CA ASP A 108 23.34 12.17 1.28
C ASP A 108 22.57 11.00 0.63
N LEU A 109 21.49 10.50 1.25
CA LEU A 109 20.61 9.50 0.65
C LEU A 109 19.50 10.19 -0.15
N PRO A 110 19.46 10.04 -1.48
CA PRO A 110 18.36 10.57 -2.28
C PRO A 110 17.06 9.83 -1.98
N ILE A 111 15.96 10.56 -1.79
CA ILE A 111 14.64 10.03 -1.49
C ILE A 111 13.64 10.55 -2.53
N ARG A 112 12.92 9.63 -3.18
CA ARG A 112 11.84 9.95 -4.12
C ARG A 112 10.50 9.65 -3.46
N LEU A 113 9.62 10.64 -3.39
CA LEU A 113 8.29 10.53 -2.81
C LEU A 113 7.25 10.70 -3.92
N TRP A 114 6.41 9.70 -4.11
CA TRP A 114 5.36 9.69 -5.13
C TRP A 114 4.00 9.60 -4.45
N TYR A 115 3.15 10.59 -4.68
CA TYR A 115 1.84 10.71 -4.05
C TYR A 115 0.75 11.04 -5.09
N GLY A 116 -0.43 10.46 -4.89
CA GLY A 116 -1.63 10.85 -5.63
C GLY A 116 -2.35 12.01 -4.94
N LYS A 117 -2.81 12.98 -5.71
CA LYS A 117 -3.61 14.11 -5.22
C LYS A 117 -4.92 13.66 -4.57
N ASP A 118 -5.53 12.61 -5.12
CA ASP A 118 -6.78 12.02 -4.65
C ASP A 118 -6.55 10.74 -3.81
N ASP A 119 -5.32 10.53 -3.32
CA ASP A 119 -5.01 9.42 -2.43
C ASP A 119 -5.66 9.67 -1.05
N THR A 120 -6.62 8.81 -0.68
CA THR A 120 -7.30 8.89 0.62
C THR A 120 -6.73 7.96 1.68
N SER A 121 -5.83 7.04 1.29
CA SER A 121 -5.14 6.08 2.15
C SER A 121 -3.82 6.64 2.67
N ALA A 122 -3.05 7.28 1.80
CA ALA A 122 -1.82 8.01 2.10
C ALA A 122 -1.91 9.44 1.50
N PRO A 123 -2.64 10.37 2.14
CA PRO A 123 -2.90 11.70 1.58
C PRO A 123 -1.63 12.47 1.26
N GLN A 124 -1.68 13.32 0.23
CA GLN A 124 -0.53 14.12 -0.23
C GLN A 124 0.13 14.95 0.90
N SER A 125 -0.64 15.38 1.90
CA SER A 125 -0.14 16.12 3.06
C SER A 125 0.90 15.33 3.87
N HIS A 126 0.83 13.99 3.85
CA HIS A 126 1.88 13.15 4.45
C HIS A 126 3.19 13.31 3.66
N GLY A 127 3.13 13.24 2.32
CA GLY A 127 4.28 13.45 1.44
C GLY A 127 4.91 14.83 1.60
N GLU A 128 4.09 15.88 1.64
CA GLU A 128 4.52 17.26 1.88
C GLU A 128 5.24 17.40 3.23
N GLY A 129 4.65 16.84 4.30
CA GLY A 129 5.22 16.87 5.64
C GLY A 129 6.52 16.05 5.78
N ILE A 130 6.65 14.95 5.05
CA ILE A 130 7.89 14.15 5.01
C ILE A 130 8.97 14.92 4.23
N ALA A 131 8.64 15.44 3.06
CA ALA A 131 9.58 16.20 2.22
C ALA A 131 10.12 17.44 2.95
N ALA A 132 9.26 18.19 3.66
CA ALA A 132 9.67 19.35 4.43
C ALA A 132 10.69 19.02 5.54
N ARG A 133 10.56 17.84 6.19
CA ARG A 133 11.48 17.39 7.26
C ARG A 133 12.79 16.86 6.72
N LEU A 134 12.74 16.14 5.60
CA LEU A 134 13.94 15.59 4.94
C LEU A 134 14.71 16.66 4.15
N GLY A 135 14.07 17.79 3.83
CA GLY A 135 14.69 18.91 3.15
C GLY A 135 15.22 18.53 1.76
N PRO A 136 16.46 18.91 1.39
CA PRO A 136 16.98 18.75 0.03
C PRO A 136 17.13 17.30 -0.44
N ASN A 137 17.09 16.34 0.49
CA ASN A 137 17.27 14.91 0.21
C ASN A 137 16.03 14.33 -0.47
N ALA A 138 14.86 14.93 -0.21
CA ALA A 138 13.58 14.44 -0.68
C ALA A 138 13.10 15.21 -1.91
N ARG A 139 12.75 14.49 -2.97
CA ARG A 139 12.04 15.02 -4.12
C ARG A 139 10.61 14.47 -4.11
N LEU A 140 9.66 15.36 -3.81
CA LEU A 140 8.24 15.06 -3.80
C LEU A 140 7.62 15.30 -5.17
N ARG A 141 6.88 14.30 -5.63
CA ARG A 141 6.08 14.33 -6.84
C ARG A 141 4.63 14.01 -6.49
N ILE A 142 3.74 14.90 -6.92
CA ILE A 142 2.29 14.78 -6.73
C ILE A 142 1.66 14.67 -8.11
N GLU A 143 0.90 13.61 -8.34
CA GLU A 143 0.22 13.34 -9.61
C GLU A 143 -1.31 13.36 -9.43
N ASP A 144 -2.03 13.63 -10.51
CA ASP A 144 -3.50 13.58 -10.58
C ASP A 144 -4.00 12.12 -10.58
N GLU A 145 -3.75 11.43 -9.47
CA GLU A 145 -3.95 9.99 -9.27
C GLU A 145 -4.52 9.72 -7.87
N THR A 146 -5.10 8.54 -7.69
CA THR A 146 -5.54 7.99 -6.39
C THR A 146 -4.49 7.03 -5.84
N HIS A 147 -4.78 6.39 -4.69
CA HIS A 147 -3.93 5.36 -4.11
C HIS A 147 -3.64 4.18 -5.04
N GLY A 148 -4.68 3.69 -5.72
CA GLY A 148 -4.57 2.55 -6.63
C GLY A 148 -3.86 2.95 -7.92
N SER A 149 -4.32 4.04 -8.53
CA SER A 149 -3.83 4.47 -9.83
C SER A 149 -2.40 5.03 -9.78
N ILE A 150 -1.96 5.70 -8.70
CA ILE A 150 -0.55 6.10 -8.55
C ILE A 150 0.35 4.86 -8.47
N THR A 151 -0.06 3.85 -7.70
CA THR A 151 0.71 2.62 -7.52
C THR A 151 0.81 1.82 -8.82
N TRP A 152 -0.29 1.73 -9.59
CA TRP A 152 -0.28 0.99 -10.84
C TRP A 152 0.31 1.80 -11.98
N ASN A 153 -0.25 2.96 -12.33
CA ASN A 153 0.09 3.68 -13.57
C ASN A 153 1.53 4.20 -13.57
N TRP A 154 2.08 4.54 -12.39
CA TRP A 154 3.41 5.13 -12.27
C TRP A 154 4.49 4.15 -11.83
N ARG A 155 4.17 2.85 -11.65
CA ARG A 155 5.12 1.83 -11.18
C ARG A 155 6.45 1.82 -11.94
N VAL A 156 6.41 1.92 -13.27
CA VAL A 156 7.63 1.88 -14.10
C VAL A 156 8.44 3.15 -13.93
N ARG A 157 7.79 4.32 -14.00
CA ARG A 157 8.48 5.61 -13.81
C ARG A 157 9.04 5.76 -12.40
N ALA A 158 8.32 5.32 -11.37
CA ALA A 158 8.81 5.34 -10.00
C ALA A 158 10.07 4.47 -9.82
N LEU A 159 10.15 3.33 -10.50
CA LEU A 159 11.33 2.47 -10.51
C LEU A 159 12.49 3.07 -11.31
N GLU A 160 12.21 3.69 -12.47
CA GLU A 160 13.24 4.40 -13.25
C GLU A 160 13.84 5.55 -12.44
N ASP A 161 13.00 6.39 -11.81
CA ASP A 161 13.43 7.48 -10.92
C ASP A 161 14.29 6.98 -9.75
N LEU A 162 14.02 5.76 -9.25
CA LEU A 162 14.81 5.14 -8.19
C LEU A 162 16.19 4.72 -8.72
N VAL A 163 16.26 4.10 -9.90
CA VAL A 163 17.53 3.70 -10.51
C VAL A 163 18.40 4.90 -10.86
N GLU A 164 17.81 6.02 -11.29
CA GLU A 164 18.54 7.25 -11.63
C GLU A 164 19.26 7.91 -10.44
N VAL A 165 18.85 7.60 -9.21
CA VAL A 165 19.43 8.21 -7.99
C VAL A 165 20.25 7.26 -7.14
N MET A 166 20.39 6.01 -7.58
CA MET A 166 21.34 5.04 -7.01
C MET A 166 22.74 5.27 -7.57
#